data_AF-A0A8A0RSX4-F1
#
_entry.id   AF-A0A8A0RSX4-F1
#
_cell.length_a   1.000
_cell.length_b   1.000
_cell.length_c   1.000
_cell.angle_alpha   90.00
_cell.angle_beta   90.00
_cell.angle_gamma   90.00
#
_symmetry.space_group_name_H-M   'P 1'
#
loop_
_entity.id
_entity.type
_entity.pdbx_description
1 polymer ?
#
loop_
_entity_poly.entity_id
_entity_poly.type
_entity_poly.pdbx_seq_one_letter_code
_entity_poly.pdbx_strand_id
1 'polypeptide(L)'
;MFSDNFNPKAELCSIEVADIAEFPTELGSRCLLLRELGLNAYRNTEEELFEAVTGSAQCSEYLKICLQDSRCRAFWERFRRGVTPFSERDPVRLLGYQGRYRVSEGKHRVCLAKRAGVKTLKAYVWSLPEDTESLLSPEGTPGRYRFRYLLDPGCRSAASGEAAGLWVASPPGVPPGRFDFSPALLDVRQDTDGEFVPLFAGLSYRVSVTGITRRTGLFGYRKFISVESEIIIEPTHRKTKIWLFSIPAGEALSMRPAGCTHLKTVYRFGCWRRRHFKLLSRIFFGSF
;
A
#
# COMPACT_ATOMS: atom_id res chain seq x y z
N MET A 1 12.62 10.80 1.45
CA MET A 1 13.37 12.05 1.65
C MET A 1 12.88 13.06 0.64
N PHE A 2 12.16 14.07 1.13
CA PHE A 2 12.01 15.33 0.40
C PHE A 2 13.40 15.99 0.38
N SER A 3 13.78 16.62 -0.72
CA SER A 3 14.99 17.44 -0.78
C SER A 3 15.08 18.37 0.42
N ASP A 4 16.24 18.47 1.05
CA ASP A 4 16.51 19.12 2.35
C ASP A 4 16.18 20.63 2.47
N ASN A 5 15.36 21.21 1.58
CA ASN A 5 14.96 22.62 1.61
C ASN A 5 13.47 22.91 1.37
N PHE A 6 12.59 21.90 1.24
CA PHE A 6 11.15 22.17 1.17
C PHE A 6 10.57 22.18 2.60
N ASN A 7 10.50 23.36 3.21
CA ASN A 7 9.77 23.60 4.45
C ASN A 7 8.46 24.33 4.13
N PRO A 8 7.40 23.62 3.69
CA PRO A 8 6.14 24.27 3.34
C PRO A 8 5.61 24.99 4.58
N LYS A 9 5.37 26.31 4.45
CA LYS A 9 4.69 27.06 5.49
C LYS A 9 3.25 26.57 5.59
N ALA A 10 2.80 26.35 6.82
CA ALA A 10 1.43 25.97 7.10
C ALA A 10 0.52 27.19 6.95
N GLU A 11 -0.59 27.04 6.24
CA GLU A 11 -1.61 28.09 6.12
C GLU A 11 -2.90 27.66 6.82
N LEU A 12 -3.52 28.57 7.59
CA LEU A 12 -4.81 28.29 8.21
C LEU A 12 -5.93 28.53 7.19
N CYS A 13 -6.60 27.47 6.77
CA CYS A 13 -7.64 27.51 5.75
C CYS A 13 -8.99 27.02 6.29
N SER A 14 -10.08 27.48 5.67
CA SER A 14 -11.39 26.85 5.80
C SER A 14 -11.56 25.86 4.65
N ILE A 15 -11.69 24.58 4.97
CA ILE A 15 -11.69 23.48 4.00
C ILE A 15 -13.04 22.78 4.01
N GLU A 16 -13.56 22.48 2.82
CA GLU A 16 -14.73 21.61 2.66
C GLU A 16 -14.39 20.19 3.14
N VAL A 17 -15.19 19.67 4.06
CA VAL A 17 -14.99 18.34 4.66
C VAL A 17 -15.11 17.23 3.62
N ALA A 18 -15.83 17.48 2.53
CA ALA A 18 -15.94 16.57 1.39
C ALA A 18 -14.58 16.36 0.68
N ASP A 19 -13.72 17.39 0.61
CA ASP A 19 -12.44 17.37 -0.11
C ASP A 19 -11.30 16.71 0.67
N ILE A 20 -11.54 16.43 1.95
CA ILE A 20 -10.58 15.75 2.83
C ILE A 20 -10.78 14.24 2.67
N ALA A 21 -9.78 13.48 2.21
CA ALA A 21 -9.86 12.02 2.34
C ALA A 21 -9.54 11.59 3.77
N GLU A 22 -10.37 10.70 4.29
CA GLU A 22 -10.22 10.12 5.62
C GLU A 22 -9.14 9.03 5.59
N PHE A 23 -8.29 9.00 6.62
CA PHE A 23 -7.23 8.03 6.78
C PHE A 23 -7.32 7.42 8.18
N PRO A 24 -7.75 6.16 8.32
CA PRO A 24 -8.04 5.58 9.62
C PRO A 24 -6.92 4.72 10.21
N THR A 25 -5.68 4.83 9.73
CA THR A 25 -4.58 4.01 10.28
C THR A 25 -4.16 4.36 11.69
N GLU A 26 -4.74 5.40 12.30
CA GLU A 26 -4.36 5.84 13.64
C GLU A 26 -5.58 6.38 14.42
N LEU A 27 -6.76 5.83 14.18
CA LEU A 27 -7.80 5.94 15.19
C LEU A 27 -7.33 5.10 16.38
N GLY A 28 -7.07 5.74 17.53
CA GLY A 28 -6.51 5.04 18.69
C GLY A 28 -7.41 3.90 19.15
N SER A 29 -6.86 2.94 19.90
CA SER A 29 -7.60 1.78 20.44
C SER A 29 -8.81 2.10 21.32
N ARG A 30 -8.98 3.37 21.70
CA ARG A 30 -10.12 3.87 22.47
C ARG A 30 -11.28 4.33 21.59
N CYS A 31 -11.20 4.18 20.26
CA CYS A 31 -12.30 4.49 19.37
C CYS A 31 -13.48 3.55 19.62
N LEU A 32 -14.56 4.08 20.20
CA LEU A 32 -15.76 3.31 20.50
C LEU A 32 -16.38 2.69 19.24
N LEU A 33 -16.42 3.44 18.13
CA LEU A 33 -16.93 2.93 16.86
C LEU A 33 -16.18 1.68 16.39
N LEU A 34 -14.85 1.68 16.42
CA LEU A 34 -14.07 0.51 16.02
C LEU A 34 -14.39 -0.68 16.93
N ARG A 35 -14.51 -0.45 18.24
CA ARG A 35 -14.85 -1.51 19.20
C ARG A 35 -16.22 -2.13 18.93
N GLU A 36 -17.25 -1.32 18.68
CA GLU A 36 -18.59 -1.81 18.37
C GLU A 36 -18.63 -2.58 17.04
N LEU A 37 -17.74 -2.25 16.10
CA LEU A 37 -17.55 -3.00 14.86
C LEU A 37 -16.69 -4.26 15.03
N GLY A 38 -16.26 -4.59 16.26
CA GLY A 38 -15.37 -5.72 16.53
C GLY A 38 -13.93 -5.52 16.03
N LEU A 39 -13.54 -4.28 15.75
CA LEU A 39 -12.23 -3.91 15.21
C LEU A 39 -11.31 -3.29 16.26
N ASN A 40 -10.01 -3.48 16.07
CA ASN A 40 -8.96 -2.95 16.92
C ASN A 40 -7.81 -2.43 16.06
N ALA A 41 -7.40 -1.18 16.29
CA ALA A 41 -6.36 -0.50 15.52
C ALA A 41 -4.99 -1.22 15.50
N TYR A 42 -4.73 -2.11 16.45
CA TYR A 42 -3.48 -2.87 16.54
C TYR A 42 -3.60 -4.34 16.08
N ARG A 43 -4.82 -4.85 15.90
CA ARG A 43 -5.07 -6.25 15.51
C ARG A 43 -5.71 -6.40 14.14
N ASN A 44 -6.25 -5.31 13.60
CA ASN A 44 -6.82 -5.28 12.27
C ASN A 44 -5.90 -4.57 11.30
N THR A 45 -6.02 -4.97 10.05
CA THR A 45 -5.26 -4.42 8.94
C THR A 45 -5.69 -2.99 8.64
N GLU A 46 -4.80 -2.21 8.00
CA GLU A 46 -5.13 -0.87 7.53
C GLU A 46 -6.37 -0.89 6.62
N GLU A 47 -6.52 -1.93 5.80
CA GLU A 47 -7.61 -2.15 4.87
C GLU A 47 -8.96 -2.35 5.58
N GLU A 48 -9.01 -3.23 6.59
CA GLU A 48 -10.23 -3.47 7.37
C GLU A 48 -10.69 -2.21 8.08
N LEU A 49 -9.75 -1.47 8.68
CA LEU A 49 -10.05 -0.19 9.34
C LEU A 49 -10.51 0.86 8.33
N PHE A 50 -9.88 0.91 7.15
CA PHE A 50 -10.23 1.82 6.06
C PHE A 50 -11.65 1.60 5.55
N GLU A 51 -11.99 0.36 5.25
CA GLU A 51 -13.31 -0.03 4.77
C GLU A 51 -14.39 0.26 5.81
N ALA A 52 -14.17 -0.12 7.07
CA ALA A 52 -15.12 0.08 8.16
C ALA A 52 -15.39 1.56 8.43
N VAL A 53 -14.34 2.38 8.48
CA VAL A 53 -14.47 3.81 8.76
C VAL A 53 -15.10 4.55 7.57
N THR A 54 -14.73 4.20 6.34
CA THR A 54 -15.29 4.84 5.14
C THR A 54 -16.75 4.44 4.96
N GLY A 55 -17.09 3.15 5.11
CA GLY A 55 -18.45 2.65 5.00
C GLY A 55 -19.38 3.19 6.08
N SER A 56 -18.88 3.43 7.29
CA SER A 56 -19.67 4.00 8.38
C SER A 56 -19.85 5.52 8.31
N ALA A 57 -19.12 6.22 7.43
CA ALA A 57 -19.13 7.69 7.38
C ALA A 57 -20.51 8.28 7.01
N GLN A 58 -21.34 7.55 6.26
CA GLN A 58 -22.65 8.01 5.78
C GLN A 58 -23.84 7.49 6.59
N CYS A 59 -23.61 6.63 7.59
CA CYS A 59 -24.70 6.02 8.36
C CYS A 59 -24.85 6.69 9.74
N SER A 60 -26.02 7.28 9.98
CA SER A 60 -26.34 8.07 11.17
C SER A 60 -26.34 7.24 12.47
N GLU A 61 -26.49 5.92 12.39
CA GLU A 61 -26.42 5.03 13.54
C GLU A 61 -25.01 5.00 14.14
N TYR A 62 -23.97 5.01 13.30
CA TYR A 62 -22.59 5.05 13.77
C TYR A 62 -22.22 6.39 14.42
N LEU A 63 -22.86 7.48 14.03
CA LEU A 63 -22.71 8.75 14.74
C LEU A 63 -23.19 8.61 16.20
N LYS A 64 -24.33 7.95 16.44
CA LYS A 64 -24.85 7.73 17.81
C LYS A 64 -23.83 6.99 18.68
N ILE A 65 -23.15 5.98 18.12
CA ILE A 65 -22.06 5.27 18.80
C ILE A 65 -20.92 6.23 19.13
N CYS A 66 -20.43 7.00 18.16
CA CYS A 66 -19.36 7.98 18.40
C CYS A 66 -19.72 8.99 19.51
N LEU A 67 -20.97 9.43 19.57
CA LEU A 67 -21.44 10.39 20.57
C LEU A 67 -21.58 9.82 21.98
N GLN A 68 -21.47 8.50 22.17
CA GLN A 68 -21.38 7.90 23.51
C GLN A 68 -20.00 8.14 24.16
N ASP A 69 -18.94 8.35 23.36
CA ASP A 69 -17.59 8.68 23.84
C ASP A 69 -17.44 10.17 24.21
N SER A 70 -16.77 10.46 25.33
CA SER A 70 -16.64 11.84 25.83
C SER A 70 -15.81 12.74 24.91
N ARG A 71 -14.82 12.22 24.19
CA ARG A 71 -13.97 13.04 23.30
C ARG A 71 -14.69 13.40 22.01
N CYS A 72 -15.30 12.42 21.36
CA CYS A 72 -16.08 12.66 20.15
C CYS A 72 -17.32 13.51 20.45
N ARG A 73 -18.00 13.29 21.59
CA ARG A 73 -19.09 14.17 22.04
C ARG A 73 -18.62 15.62 22.24
N ALA A 74 -17.46 15.84 22.87
CA ALA A 74 -16.93 17.18 23.05
C ALA A 74 -16.62 17.89 21.71
N PHE A 75 -16.11 17.16 20.72
CA PHE A 75 -15.91 17.69 19.37
C PHE A 75 -17.24 18.05 18.70
N TRP A 76 -18.24 17.18 18.81
CA TRP A 76 -19.58 17.40 18.26
C TRP A 76 -20.23 18.66 18.81
N GLU A 77 -20.18 18.87 20.13
CA GLU A 77 -20.77 20.06 20.76
C GLU A 77 -20.12 21.36 20.26
N ARG A 78 -18.83 21.35 19.91
CA ARG A 78 -18.17 22.51 19.27
C ARG A 78 -18.63 22.68 17.82
N PHE A 79 -18.70 21.60 17.04
CA PHE A 79 -19.18 21.65 15.67
C PHE A 79 -20.62 22.16 15.56
N ARG A 80 -21.52 21.77 16.48
CA ARG A 80 -22.90 22.28 16.55
C ARG A 80 -22.99 23.80 16.70
N ARG A 81 -21.96 24.42 17.28
CA ARG A 81 -21.84 25.87 17.46
C ARG A 81 -21.14 26.55 16.28
N GLY A 82 -20.86 25.83 15.19
CA GLY A 82 -20.10 26.33 14.05
C GLY A 82 -18.59 26.48 14.31
N VAL A 83 -18.08 25.88 15.39
CA VAL A 83 -16.68 26.02 15.80
C VAL A 83 -15.93 24.72 15.54
N THR A 84 -14.86 24.78 14.76
CA THR A 84 -13.95 23.64 14.65
C THR A 84 -13.27 23.39 16.01
N PRO A 85 -13.31 22.17 16.56
CA PRO A 85 -12.75 21.82 17.86
C PRO A 85 -11.22 21.76 17.82
N PHE A 86 -10.60 22.93 17.67
CA PHE A 86 -9.19 23.17 17.40
C PHE A 86 -8.57 24.04 18.51
N SER A 87 -7.28 23.84 18.79
CA SER A 87 -6.42 24.76 19.54
C SER A 87 -5.03 24.80 18.89
N GLU A 88 -4.25 25.86 19.11
CA GLU A 88 -2.91 26.00 18.54
C GLU A 88 -1.98 24.81 18.86
N ARG A 89 -2.15 24.19 20.03
CA ARG A 89 -1.36 23.04 20.48
C ARG A 89 -1.87 21.69 19.97
N ASP A 90 -3.07 21.63 19.40
CA ASP A 90 -3.69 20.39 18.92
C ASP A 90 -4.47 20.64 17.61
N PRO A 91 -3.75 20.94 16.51
CA PRO A 91 -4.33 21.25 15.21
C PRO A 91 -5.08 20.12 14.52
N VAL A 92 -5.96 20.50 13.58
CA VAL A 92 -6.20 19.66 12.41
C VAL A 92 -5.13 20.04 11.39
N ARG A 93 -4.30 19.07 11.01
CA ARG A 93 -3.25 19.26 10.00
C ARG A 93 -3.60 18.47 8.75
N LEU A 94 -3.54 19.15 7.62
CA LEU A 94 -3.84 18.59 6.32
C LEU A 94 -2.63 18.73 5.39
N LEU A 95 -2.36 17.68 4.62
CA LEU A 95 -1.49 17.75 3.45
C LEU A 95 -2.37 18.03 2.23
N GLY A 96 -2.10 19.09 1.48
CA GLY A 96 -2.91 19.54 0.35
C GLY A 96 -2.19 19.36 -0.98
N TYR A 97 -2.87 18.82 -2.00
CA TYR A 97 -2.39 18.81 -3.38
C TYR A 97 -3.55 19.02 -4.35
N GLN A 98 -3.47 20.05 -5.20
CA GLN A 98 -4.48 20.38 -6.21
C GLN A 98 -5.93 20.36 -5.68
N GLY A 99 -6.17 21.01 -4.53
CA GLY A 99 -7.50 21.08 -3.91
C GLY A 99 -7.98 19.81 -3.20
N ARG A 100 -7.15 18.75 -3.14
CA ARG A 100 -7.44 17.54 -2.36
C ARG A 100 -6.63 17.54 -1.08
N TYR A 101 -7.27 17.17 0.02
CA TYR A 101 -6.66 17.21 1.35
C TYR A 101 -6.55 15.83 1.97
N ARG A 102 -5.54 15.65 2.82
CA ARG A 102 -5.25 14.41 3.54
C ARG A 102 -4.94 14.72 5.00
N VAL A 103 -5.55 14.00 5.92
CA VAL A 103 -5.38 14.26 7.36
C VAL A 103 -4.06 13.68 7.85
N SER A 104 -3.15 14.53 8.32
CA SER A 104 -1.97 14.11 9.07
C SER A 104 -2.24 14.12 10.57
N GLU A 105 -2.88 15.17 11.09
CA GLU A 105 -3.28 15.29 12.51
C GLU A 105 -4.75 15.72 12.67
N GLY A 106 -5.36 15.38 13.80
CA GLY A 106 -6.77 15.67 14.06
C GLY A 106 -7.74 14.65 13.43
N LYS A 107 -7.28 13.42 13.18
CA LYS A 107 -8.05 12.33 12.53
C LYS A 107 -9.45 12.14 13.10
N HIS A 108 -9.60 12.06 14.43
CA HIS A 108 -10.92 11.95 15.07
C HIS A 108 -11.84 13.15 14.83
N ARG A 109 -11.30 14.37 14.72
CA ARG A 109 -12.09 15.59 14.45
C ARG A 109 -12.65 15.55 13.03
N VAL A 110 -11.84 15.17 12.06
CA VAL A 110 -12.26 15.04 10.65
C VAL A 110 -13.24 13.87 10.49
N CYS A 111 -12.92 12.72 11.10
CA CYS A 111 -13.77 11.52 11.14
C CYS A 111 -15.18 11.82 11.66
N LEU A 112 -15.26 12.57 12.76
CA LEU A 112 -16.53 13.01 13.32
C LEU A 112 -17.20 14.07 12.44
N ALA A 113 -16.46 15.08 11.95
CA ALA A 113 -17.00 16.12 11.07
C ALA A 113 -17.73 15.52 9.85
N LYS A 114 -17.12 14.51 9.22
CA LYS A 114 -17.71 13.76 8.11
C LYS A 114 -19.04 13.11 8.50
N ARG A 115 -19.05 12.32 9.59
CA ARG A 115 -20.25 11.63 10.09
C ARG A 115 -21.36 12.57 10.53
N ALA A 116 -20.96 13.71 11.06
CA ALA A 116 -21.85 14.75 11.56
C ALA A 116 -22.39 15.66 10.44
N GLY A 117 -21.98 15.46 9.18
CA GLY A 117 -22.41 16.31 8.07
C GLY A 117 -21.92 17.75 8.16
N VAL A 118 -20.81 17.99 8.86
CA VAL A 118 -20.17 19.31 8.92
C VAL A 118 -19.66 19.65 7.52
N LYS A 119 -20.06 20.82 6.99
CA LYS A 119 -19.67 21.24 5.63
C LYS A 119 -18.21 21.66 5.57
N THR A 120 -17.80 22.53 6.49
CA THR A 120 -16.45 23.12 6.50
C THR A 120 -15.76 22.98 7.86
N LEU A 121 -14.44 22.88 7.86
CA LEU A 121 -13.62 22.95 9.07
C LEU A 121 -12.38 23.83 8.85
N LYS A 122 -11.88 24.41 9.94
CA LYS A 122 -10.59 25.11 9.95
C LYS A 122 -9.45 24.11 10.14
N ALA A 123 -8.41 24.19 9.32
CA ALA A 123 -7.23 23.36 9.44
C ALA A 123 -5.97 24.09 8.95
N TYR A 124 -4.83 23.69 9.48
CA TYR A 124 -3.55 24.07 8.88
C TYR A 124 -3.27 23.16 7.69
N VAL A 125 -2.95 23.76 6.55
CA VAL A 125 -2.65 23.06 5.30
C VAL A 125 -1.18 23.23 4.96
N TRP A 126 -0.51 22.12 4.70
CA TRP A 126 0.82 22.07 4.09
C TRP A 126 0.65 21.65 2.64
N SER A 127 0.90 22.58 1.72
CA SER A 127 0.87 22.31 0.30
C SER A 127 2.02 21.39 -0.09
N LEU A 128 1.69 20.26 -0.73
CA LEU A 128 2.65 19.33 -1.30
C LEU A 128 2.94 19.71 -2.76
N PRO A 129 4.19 19.54 -3.23
CA PRO A 129 4.53 19.78 -4.63
C PRO A 129 4.02 18.67 -5.57
N GLU A 130 3.66 17.51 -5.02
CA GLU A 130 3.21 16.33 -5.76
C GLU A 130 2.24 15.48 -4.95
N ASP A 131 1.40 14.70 -5.64
CA ASP A 131 0.54 13.71 -4.99
C ASP A 131 1.33 12.47 -4.59
N THR A 132 1.52 12.28 -3.29
CA THR A 132 2.16 11.10 -2.70
C THR A 132 1.16 10.20 -1.96
N GLU A 133 -0.04 10.68 -1.66
CA GLU A 133 -0.94 10.08 -0.68
C GLU A 133 -2.24 9.54 -1.27
N SER A 134 -2.57 9.83 -2.53
CA SER A 134 -3.72 9.21 -3.17
C SER A 134 -3.58 7.71 -3.27
N LEU A 135 -4.68 7.03 -2.95
CA LEU A 135 -4.81 5.59 -3.08
C LEU A 135 -4.70 5.19 -4.55
N LEU A 136 -4.02 4.07 -4.79
CA LEU A 136 -4.01 3.42 -6.08
C LEU A 136 -5.21 2.48 -6.16
N SER A 137 -5.89 2.48 -7.29
CA SER A 137 -6.99 1.55 -7.52
C SER A 137 -6.49 0.09 -7.43
N PRO A 138 -7.31 -0.84 -6.91
CA PRO A 138 -7.05 -2.26 -7.05
C PRO A 138 -6.91 -2.64 -8.54
N GLU A 139 -6.17 -3.71 -8.81
CA GLU A 139 -5.89 -4.19 -10.16
C GLU A 139 -5.78 -5.71 -10.16
N GLY A 140 -6.25 -6.37 -11.23
CA GLY A 140 -6.29 -7.83 -11.32
C GLY A 140 -7.36 -8.49 -10.44
N THR A 141 -7.41 -9.83 -10.49
CA THR A 141 -8.37 -10.66 -9.74
C THR A 141 -7.63 -11.78 -9.02
N PRO A 142 -7.97 -12.13 -7.76
CA PRO A 142 -7.34 -13.25 -7.06
C PRO A 142 -7.31 -14.52 -7.92
N GLY A 143 -6.20 -15.25 -7.89
CA GLY A 143 -5.99 -16.42 -8.70
C GLY A 143 -4.57 -16.97 -8.65
N ARG A 144 -4.25 -17.81 -9.63
CA ARG A 144 -2.97 -18.48 -9.78
C ARG A 144 -2.15 -17.81 -10.88
N TYR A 145 -1.00 -17.28 -10.51
CA TYR A 145 -0.11 -16.54 -11.41
C TYR A 145 1.19 -17.32 -11.60
N ARG A 146 1.61 -17.52 -12.85
CA ARG A 146 2.82 -18.26 -13.21
C ARG A 146 3.72 -17.39 -14.05
N PHE A 147 5.00 -17.41 -13.71
CA PHE A 147 6.05 -16.68 -14.41
C PHE A 147 7.23 -17.61 -14.65
N ARG A 148 7.94 -17.37 -15.74
CA ARG A 148 9.11 -18.15 -16.10
C ARG A 148 10.12 -17.28 -16.78
N TYR A 149 11.38 -17.46 -16.38
CA TYR A 149 12.50 -16.91 -17.11
C TYR A 149 13.67 -17.90 -17.19
N LEU A 150 14.53 -17.66 -18.17
CA LEU A 150 15.76 -18.40 -18.42
C LEU A 150 16.94 -17.46 -18.25
N LEU A 151 17.92 -17.89 -17.47
CA LEU A 151 19.23 -17.27 -17.34
C LEU A 151 20.27 -18.08 -18.11
N ASP A 152 21.12 -17.36 -18.81
CA ASP A 152 22.32 -17.91 -19.43
C ASP A 152 23.56 -17.45 -18.63
N PRO A 153 24.12 -18.29 -17.75
CA PRO A 153 25.27 -17.91 -16.93
C PRO A 153 26.50 -17.52 -17.76
N GLY A 154 26.59 -18.00 -19.00
CA GLY A 154 27.69 -17.67 -19.92
C GLY A 154 27.53 -16.33 -20.62
N CYS A 155 26.41 -15.64 -20.46
CA CYS A 155 26.17 -14.32 -21.05
C CYS A 155 25.64 -13.35 -19.99
N ARG A 156 26.42 -12.31 -19.69
CA ARG A 156 26.12 -11.32 -18.63
C ARG A 156 24.79 -10.56 -18.81
N SER A 157 24.13 -10.67 -19.98
CA SER A 157 22.90 -9.93 -20.30
C SER A 157 21.78 -10.79 -20.90
N ALA A 158 21.91 -12.13 -20.93
CA ALA A 158 20.90 -12.98 -21.54
C ALA A 158 20.00 -13.63 -20.48
N ALA A 159 19.08 -12.82 -19.96
CA ALA A 159 17.87 -13.33 -19.32
C ALA A 159 16.68 -13.10 -20.26
N SER A 160 15.83 -14.12 -20.41
CA SER A 160 14.65 -14.06 -21.27
C SER A 160 13.42 -14.58 -20.53
N GLY A 161 12.24 -14.08 -20.89
CA GLY A 161 10.99 -14.36 -20.19
C GLY A 161 10.65 -13.28 -19.16
N GLU A 162 9.79 -13.64 -18.20
CA GLU A 162 9.28 -12.72 -17.20
C GLU A 162 9.63 -13.20 -15.79
N ALA A 163 10.15 -12.28 -14.98
CA ALA A 163 10.34 -12.45 -13.55
C ALA A 163 9.13 -11.84 -12.82
N ALA A 164 8.70 -12.50 -11.74
CA ALA A 164 7.70 -11.96 -10.84
C ALA A 164 8.38 -11.14 -9.74
N GLY A 165 7.76 -10.05 -9.34
CA GLY A 165 8.07 -9.37 -8.09
C GLY A 165 6.84 -9.23 -7.21
N LEU A 166 7.07 -9.35 -5.91
CA LEU A 166 6.03 -9.38 -4.90
C LEU A 166 6.36 -8.38 -3.79
N TRP A 167 5.38 -7.58 -3.42
CA TRP A 167 5.41 -6.69 -2.26
C TRP A 167 4.15 -6.90 -1.45
N VAL A 168 4.30 -7.20 -0.17
CA VAL A 168 3.20 -7.53 0.72
C VAL A 168 3.33 -6.68 1.98
N ALA A 169 2.26 -6.52 2.75
CA ALA A 169 2.35 -6.20 4.16
C ALA A 169 1.78 -7.39 4.93
N SER A 170 2.53 -7.92 5.87
CA SER A 170 2.06 -8.99 6.73
C SER A 170 0.90 -8.47 7.60
N PRO A 171 -0.24 -9.18 7.65
CA PRO A 171 -1.35 -8.76 8.48
C PRO A 171 -0.98 -8.89 9.97
N PRO A 172 -1.68 -8.19 10.88
CA PRO A 172 -1.41 -8.29 12.31
C PRO A 172 -1.45 -9.74 12.81
N GLY A 173 -0.50 -10.10 13.66
CA GLY A 173 -0.33 -11.46 14.18
C GLY A 173 0.51 -12.38 13.30
N VAL A 174 0.86 -11.96 12.08
CA VAL A 174 1.84 -12.65 11.22
C VAL A 174 3.19 -11.93 11.36
N PRO A 175 4.29 -12.66 11.68
CA PRO A 175 5.62 -12.06 11.70
C PRO A 175 5.98 -11.46 10.33
N PRO A 176 6.45 -10.20 10.27
CA PRO A 176 6.89 -9.60 9.01
C PRO A 176 7.95 -10.45 8.32
N GLY A 177 7.77 -10.67 7.02
CA GLY A 177 8.64 -11.48 6.19
C GLY A 177 9.47 -10.65 5.21
N ARG A 178 10.10 -11.36 4.28
CA ARG A 178 10.99 -10.75 3.28
C ARG A 178 10.30 -9.82 2.28
N PHE A 179 8.98 -9.91 2.15
CA PHE A 179 8.19 -9.14 1.20
C PHE A 179 7.56 -7.89 1.85
N ASP A 180 7.75 -7.65 3.15
CA ASP A 180 7.03 -6.60 3.91
C ASP A 180 7.52 -5.17 3.64
N PHE A 181 8.83 -4.99 3.80
CA PHE A 181 9.44 -3.66 3.86
C PHE A 181 9.78 -3.10 2.48
N SER A 182 9.98 -3.99 1.51
CA SER A 182 10.31 -3.65 0.13
C SER A 182 9.79 -4.72 -0.83
N PRO A 183 9.48 -4.35 -2.07
CA PRO A 183 9.26 -5.34 -3.12
C PRO A 183 10.49 -6.25 -3.27
N ALA A 184 10.27 -7.53 -3.54
CA ALA A 184 11.33 -8.48 -3.85
C ALA A 184 10.99 -9.33 -5.07
N LEU A 185 12.01 -9.66 -5.86
CA LEU A 185 11.87 -10.56 -7.00
C LEU A 185 11.79 -12.02 -6.54
N LEU A 186 10.97 -12.81 -7.23
CA LEU A 186 10.92 -14.27 -7.14
C LEU A 186 12.00 -14.88 -8.05
N ASP A 187 13.24 -14.84 -7.57
CA ASP A 187 14.44 -15.25 -8.30
C ASP A 187 15.13 -16.48 -7.68
N VAL A 188 16.33 -16.81 -8.16
CA VAL A 188 17.13 -17.94 -7.66
C VAL A 188 17.43 -17.90 -6.15
N ARG A 189 17.37 -16.72 -5.51
CA ARG A 189 17.58 -16.56 -4.05
C ARG A 189 16.31 -16.87 -3.25
N GLN A 190 15.22 -17.13 -3.94
CA GLN A 190 13.91 -17.47 -3.41
C GLN A 190 13.55 -18.93 -3.64
N ASP A 191 14.48 -19.75 -4.14
CA ASP A 191 14.21 -21.15 -4.47
C ASP A 191 13.56 -21.86 -3.28
N THR A 192 12.39 -22.43 -3.52
CA THR A 192 11.62 -23.20 -2.54
C THR A 192 11.64 -24.67 -2.89
N ASP A 193 12.55 -25.10 -3.79
CA ASP A 193 12.62 -26.44 -4.35
C ASP A 193 11.29 -26.88 -5.00
N GLY A 194 10.50 -25.91 -5.48
CA GLY A 194 9.18 -26.14 -6.08
C GLY A 194 8.03 -26.34 -5.09
N GLU A 195 8.29 -26.30 -3.79
CA GLU A 195 7.29 -26.41 -2.73
C GLU A 195 6.59 -25.08 -2.46
N PHE A 196 5.29 -25.13 -2.12
CA PHE A 196 4.56 -23.93 -1.74
C PHE A 196 4.89 -23.48 -0.33
N VAL A 197 5.33 -22.23 -0.22
CA VAL A 197 5.54 -21.54 1.04
C VAL A 197 4.36 -20.59 1.29
N PRO A 198 3.55 -20.82 2.33
CA PRO A 198 2.51 -19.89 2.73
C PRO A 198 3.13 -18.64 3.37
N LEU A 199 2.71 -17.45 2.92
CA LEU A 199 3.03 -16.18 3.60
C LEU A 199 2.03 -15.89 4.72
N PHE A 200 0.76 -16.12 4.42
CA PHE A 200 -0.35 -16.12 5.38
C PHE A 200 -1.58 -16.73 4.70
N ALA A 201 -2.69 -16.88 5.46
CA ALA A 201 -3.92 -17.46 4.94
C ALA A 201 -4.39 -16.78 3.63
N GLY A 202 -4.46 -17.57 2.56
CA GLY A 202 -4.85 -17.15 1.21
C GLY A 202 -3.77 -16.52 0.35
N LEU A 203 -2.50 -16.50 0.80
CA LEU A 203 -1.36 -16.08 -0.03
C LEU A 203 -0.19 -17.04 0.14
N SER A 204 0.20 -17.68 -0.94
CA SER A 204 1.38 -18.56 -0.99
C SER A 204 2.15 -18.37 -2.29
N TYR A 205 3.42 -18.73 -2.26
CA TYR A 205 4.26 -18.71 -3.45
C TYR A 205 5.15 -19.95 -3.50
N ARG A 206 5.68 -20.24 -4.68
CA ARG A 206 6.78 -21.18 -4.86
C ARG A 206 7.73 -20.66 -5.92
N VAL A 207 8.99 -21.07 -5.81
CA VAL A 207 10.00 -20.87 -6.84
C VAL A 207 10.71 -22.19 -7.03
N SER A 208 10.92 -22.57 -8.29
CA SER A 208 11.68 -23.76 -8.67
C SER A 208 12.80 -23.35 -9.61
N VAL A 209 14.03 -23.69 -9.23
CA VAL A 209 15.21 -23.45 -10.05
C VAL A 209 15.72 -24.75 -10.62
N THR A 210 15.82 -24.83 -11.95
CA THR A 210 16.28 -26.03 -12.65
C THR A 210 17.40 -25.72 -13.62
N GLY A 211 18.47 -26.53 -13.58
CA GLY A 211 19.53 -26.48 -14.57
C GLY A 211 19.10 -27.19 -15.86
N ILE A 212 19.16 -26.49 -17.00
CA ILE A 212 18.80 -27.05 -18.31
C ILE A 212 20.03 -26.99 -19.22
N THR A 213 20.30 -28.07 -19.96
CA THR A 213 21.32 -28.03 -21.02
C THR A 213 20.62 -27.98 -22.37
N ARG A 214 20.92 -26.96 -23.21
CA ARG A 214 20.43 -26.86 -24.58
C ARG A 214 21.57 -26.99 -25.56
N ARG A 215 21.34 -27.69 -26.66
CA ARG A 215 22.30 -27.78 -27.77
C ARG A 215 22.35 -26.45 -28.52
N THR A 216 23.55 -25.90 -28.68
CA THR A 216 23.83 -24.70 -29.47
C THR A 216 24.65 -25.12 -30.69
N GLY A 217 23.97 -25.39 -31.81
CA GLY A 217 24.60 -25.81 -33.07
C GLY A 217 24.95 -27.31 -33.15
N LEU A 218 25.82 -27.67 -34.10
CA LEU A 218 26.13 -29.08 -34.41
C LEU A 218 26.93 -29.80 -33.31
N PHE A 219 27.71 -29.09 -32.48
CA PHE A 219 28.55 -29.73 -31.44
C PHE A 219 28.56 -29.01 -30.08
N GLY A 220 27.90 -27.87 -29.95
CA GLY A 220 27.90 -27.10 -28.70
C GLY A 220 26.75 -27.48 -27.77
N TYR A 221 27.00 -27.52 -26.47
CA TYR A 221 25.98 -27.55 -25.44
C TYR A 221 26.19 -26.36 -24.52
N ARG A 222 25.10 -25.72 -24.12
CA ARG A 222 25.10 -24.58 -23.23
C ARG A 222 24.16 -24.82 -22.06
N LYS A 223 24.64 -24.54 -20.85
CA LYS A 223 23.85 -24.65 -19.63
C LYS A 223 23.07 -23.35 -19.41
N PHE A 224 21.81 -23.50 -19.03
CA PHE A 224 20.87 -22.45 -18.67
C PHE A 224 20.31 -22.76 -17.29
N ILE A 225 19.84 -21.74 -16.59
CA ILE A 225 19.06 -21.87 -15.36
C ILE A 225 17.65 -21.42 -15.68
N SER A 226 16.67 -22.28 -15.48
CA SER A 226 15.25 -21.94 -15.59
C SER A 226 14.71 -21.68 -14.20
N VAL A 227 14.07 -20.53 -14.05
CA VAL A 227 13.37 -20.16 -12.82
C VAL A 227 11.89 -20.08 -13.15
N GLU A 228 11.12 -20.91 -12.49
CA GLU A 228 9.67 -20.90 -12.55
C GLU A 228 9.15 -20.44 -11.20
N SER A 229 8.35 -19.38 -11.20
CA SER A 229 7.70 -18.90 -9.99
C SER A 229 6.20 -18.95 -10.15
N GLU A 230 5.53 -19.22 -9.03
CA GLU A 230 4.10 -19.30 -8.99
C GLU A 230 3.55 -18.71 -7.70
N ILE A 231 2.53 -17.87 -7.82
CA ILE A 231 1.87 -17.20 -6.70
C ILE A 231 0.39 -17.58 -6.73
N ILE A 232 -0.14 -17.97 -5.57
CA ILE A 232 -1.56 -18.23 -5.37
C ILE A 232 -2.10 -17.14 -4.45
N ILE A 233 -3.09 -16.41 -4.94
CA ILE A 233 -3.85 -15.41 -4.19
C ILE A 233 -5.30 -15.90 -4.15
N GLU A 234 -5.75 -16.39 -3.01
CA GLU A 234 -7.12 -16.87 -2.86
C GLU A 234 -8.10 -15.69 -2.75
N PRO A 235 -9.33 -15.76 -3.28
CA PRO A 235 -10.33 -14.70 -3.10
C PRO A 235 -10.62 -14.33 -1.63
N THR A 236 -10.36 -15.25 -0.71
CA THR A 236 -10.53 -15.13 0.74
C THR A 236 -9.25 -14.71 1.47
N HIS A 237 -8.21 -14.28 0.75
CA HIS A 237 -6.97 -13.82 1.37
C HIS A 237 -7.22 -12.73 2.42
N ARG A 238 -6.35 -12.66 3.42
CA ARG A 238 -6.43 -11.58 4.42
C ARG A 238 -6.38 -10.22 3.72
N LYS A 239 -7.27 -9.30 4.10
CA LYS A 239 -7.35 -7.96 3.52
C LYS A 239 -6.10 -7.18 3.91
N THR A 240 -5.06 -7.23 3.09
CA THR A 240 -3.82 -6.49 3.35
C THR A 240 -3.18 -6.05 2.06
N LYS A 241 -2.23 -5.12 2.12
CA LYS A 241 -1.44 -4.68 0.98
C LYS A 241 -0.75 -5.87 0.31
N ILE A 242 -1.14 -6.16 -0.92
CA ILE A 242 -0.48 -7.13 -1.81
C ILE A 242 -0.29 -6.45 -3.16
N TRP A 243 0.92 -6.53 -3.70
CA TRP A 243 1.26 -6.03 -5.02
C TRP A 243 2.17 -7.02 -5.72
N LEU A 244 1.61 -7.69 -6.73
CA LEU A 244 2.30 -8.60 -7.62
C LEU A 244 2.46 -7.91 -8.99
N PHE A 245 3.68 -7.96 -9.51
CA PHE A 245 4.03 -7.36 -10.78
C PHE A 245 4.95 -8.29 -11.58
N SER A 246 4.93 -8.14 -12.90
CA SER A 246 5.86 -8.82 -13.81
C SER A 246 6.84 -7.82 -14.41
N ILE A 247 8.07 -8.28 -14.60
CA ILE A 247 9.16 -7.52 -15.21
C ILE A 247 9.89 -8.43 -16.20
N PRO A 248 10.23 -7.95 -17.42
CA PRO A 248 11.11 -8.70 -18.31
C PRO A 248 12.41 -9.09 -17.59
N ALA A 249 12.76 -10.38 -17.61
CA ALA A 249 13.89 -10.89 -16.81
C ALA A 249 15.23 -10.24 -17.18
N GLY A 250 15.40 -9.86 -18.46
CA GLY A 250 16.56 -9.11 -18.94
C GLY A 250 16.72 -7.75 -18.26
N GLU A 251 15.62 -7.07 -17.93
CA GLU A 251 15.63 -5.80 -17.20
C GLU A 251 15.83 -6.05 -15.70
N ALA A 252 15.04 -6.96 -15.11
CA ALA A 252 15.03 -7.24 -13.68
C ALA A 252 16.40 -7.67 -13.12
N LEU A 253 17.19 -8.37 -13.93
CA LEU A 253 18.44 -9.00 -13.51
C LEU A 253 19.69 -8.31 -14.09
N SER A 254 19.52 -7.18 -14.77
CA SER A 254 20.64 -6.43 -15.33
C SER A 254 21.45 -5.70 -14.24
N MET A 255 22.78 -5.66 -14.37
CA MET A 255 23.67 -4.96 -13.41
C MET A 255 23.59 -3.44 -13.48
N ARG A 256 22.87 -2.88 -14.46
CA ARG A 256 22.61 -1.45 -14.58
C ARG A 256 21.08 -1.28 -14.55
N PRO A 257 20.47 -0.99 -13.40
CA PRO A 257 19.04 -0.72 -13.28
C PRO A 257 18.68 0.64 -13.90
N ALA A 258 19.19 0.93 -15.11
CA ALA A 258 18.82 2.09 -15.89
C ALA A 258 17.40 1.85 -16.41
N GLY A 259 16.42 2.12 -15.56
CA GLY A 259 15.01 2.14 -15.90
C GLY A 259 14.50 0.80 -16.41
N CYS A 260 14.04 -0.09 -15.53
CA CYS A 260 12.97 -0.96 -16.00
C CYS A 260 11.82 -0.04 -16.47
N THR A 261 11.39 -0.17 -17.71
CA THR A 261 10.32 0.69 -18.27
C THR A 261 9.03 -0.08 -18.42
N HIS A 262 9.08 -1.40 -18.20
CA HIS A 262 8.02 -2.34 -18.51
C HIS A 262 7.49 -3.10 -17.29
N LEU A 263 7.60 -2.54 -16.07
CA LEU A 263 6.94 -3.13 -14.91
C LEU A 263 5.43 -3.10 -15.13
N LYS A 264 4.83 -4.29 -15.16
CA LYS A 264 3.40 -4.48 -15.32
C LYS A 264 2.81 -4.93 -13.98
N THR A 265 1.84 -4.17 -13.46
CA THR A 265 1.06 -4.68 -12.33
C THR A 265 0.18 -5.81 -12.84
N VAL A 266 0.22 -6.94 -12.13
CA VAL A 266 -0.60 -8.12 -12.45
C VAL A 266 -1.72 -8.27 -11.41
N TYR A 267 -1.42 -7.93 -10.16
CA TYR A 267 -2.40 -7.87 -9.10
C TYR A 267 -2.00 -6.79 -8.08
N ARG A 268 -2.98 -5.99 -7.63
CA ARG A 268 -2.79 -5.00 -6.56
C ARG A 268 -4.06 -4.93 -5.71
N PHE A 269 -3.89 -5.11 -4.41
CA PHE A 269 -4.95 -4.94 -3.41
C PHE A 269 -4.42 -4.25 -2.17
N GLY A 270 -5.31 -3.55 -1.47
CA GLY A 270 -5.02 -2.86 -0.22
C GLY A 270 -4.66 -1.39 -0.39
N CYS A 271 -4.32 -0.73 0.72
CA CYS A 271 -4.13 0.72 0.81
C CYS A 271 -2.77 1.20 0.24
N TRP A 272 -2.45 0.79 -0.98
CA TRP A 272 -1.32 1.30 -1.76
C TRP A 272 -1.55 2.74 -2.20
N ARG A 273 -0.46 3.50 -2.32
CA ARG A 273 -0.50 4.95 -2.56
C ARG A 273 0.54 5.36 -3.58
N ARG A 274 0.39 6.56 -4.14
CA ARG A 274 1.35 7.12 -5.11
C ARG A 274 2.80 7.09 -4.60
N ARG A 275 3.06 7.32 -3.31
CA ARG A 275 4.41 7.16 -2.72
C ARG A 275 4.95 5.74 -2.80
N HIS A 276 4.10 4.73 -2.66
CA HIS A 276 4.50 3.33 -2.77
C HIS A 276 4.85 3.01 -4.23
N PHE A 277 4.07 3.52 -5.19
CA PHE A 277 4.44 3.41 -6.61
C PHE A 277 5.80 4.06 -6.89
N LYS A 278 6.05 5.27 -6.36
CA LYS A 278 7.36 5.94 -6.51
C LYS A 278 8.49 5.15 -5.87
N LEU A 279 8.27 4.55 -4.70
CA LEU A 279 9.27 3.70 -4.06
C LEU A 279 9.56 2.46 -4.92
N LEU A 280 8.51 1.80 -5.42
CA LEU A 280 8.63 0.67 -6.35
C LEU A 280 9.44 1.07 -7.60
N SER A 281 9.08 2.18 -8.23
CA SER A 281 9.80 2.73 -9.38
C SER A 281 11.26 3.05 -9.05
N ARG A 282 11.57 3.67 -7.91
CA ARG A 282 12.96 3.96 -7.53
C ARG A 282 13.79 2.71 -7.34
N ILE A 283 13.22 1.67 -6.72
CA ILE A 283 13.91 0.40 -6.46
C ILE A 283 14.27 -0.30 -7.78
N PHE A 284 13.36 -0.31 -8.76
CA PHE A 284 13.58 -1.04 -10.01
C PHE A 284 14.14 -0.20 -11.16
N PHE A 285 13.96 1.13 -11.15
CA PHE A 285 14.24 2.01 -12.30
C PHE A 285 15.43 2.95 -12.08
N GLY A 286 15.98 2.99 -10.87
CA GLY A 286 16.93 4.03 -10.48
C GLY A 286 16.23 5.39 -10.34
N SER A 287 16.82 6.31 -9.57
CA SER A 287 16.24 7.63 -9.33
C SER A 287 16.03 8.40 -10.64
N PHE A 288 14.78 8.77 -10.94
CA PHE A 288 14.47 9.95 -11.75
C PHE A 288 14.52 11.20 -10.86
#